data_AF-A0A932X079-F1
#
_entry.id   AF-A0A932X079-F1
#
_cell.length_a   1.000
_cell.length_b   1.000
_cell.length_c   1.000
_cell.angle_alpha   90.00
_cell.angle_beta   90.00
_cell.angle_gamma   90.00
#
_symmetry.space_group_name_H-M   'P 1'
#
loop_
_entity.id
_entity.type
_entity.pdbx_description
1 polymer ?
#
loop_
_entity_poly.entity_id
_entity_poly.type
_entity_poly.pdbx_seq_one_letter_code
_entity_poly.pdbx_strand_id
1 'polypeptide(L)'
;MHSATAAPASEEREEFRKELEQWNMGPLWLVYRSVLTREPHQNEIPYLWRWSVVRPRLLRSGELITAAEAERRVLMFLNPGNAARIGATATLYAAAQLILPGEAARAHRHSPAAIRFIIEGSGAYTCVEGEKIYMAPGDL
;
A
#
# COMPACT_ATOMS: atom_id res chain seq x y z
N MET A 1 39.14 -38.48 13.16
CA MET A 1 39.32 -37.26 13.96
C MET A 1 39.07 -36.07 13.05
N HIS A 2 37.86 -35.51 13.04
CA HIS A 2 37.60 -34.25 12.35
C HIS A 2 38.17 -33.14 13.24
N SER A 3 39.26 -32.52 12.79
CA SER A 3 39.85 -31.36 13.44
C SER A 3 38.79 -30.26 13.47
N ALA A 4 38.40 -29.82 14.66
CA ALA A 4 37.52 -28.67 14.81
C ALA A 4 38.32 -27.43 14.42
N THR A 5 38.16 -26.99 13.17
CA THR A 5 38.67 -25.70 12.71
C THR A 5 38.09 -24.63 13.61
N ALA A 6 38.95 -23.89 14.31
CA ALA A 6 38.53 -22.78 15.14
C ALA A 6 37.67 -21.83 14.30
N ALA A 7 36.55 -21.38 14.86
CA ALA A 7 35.71 -20.37 14.23
C ALA A 7 36.57 -19.17 13.81
N PRO A 8 36.50 -18.71 12.54
CA PRO A 8 37.28 -17.56 12.10
C PRO A 8 37.01 -16.34 12.98
N ALA A 9 38.04 -15.50 13.17
CA ALA A 9 37.98 -14.32 14.02
C ALA A 9 36.83 -13.38 13.58
N SER A 10 36.31 -12.59 14.51
CA SER A 10 35.16 -11.69 14.23
C SER A 10 35.43 -10.70 13.09
N GLU A 11 36.71 -10.36 12.86
CA GLU A 11 37.15 -9.44 11.80
C GLU A 11 37.06 -10.06 10.40
N GLU A 12 37.53 -11.29 10.21
CA GLU A 12 37.44 -12.03 8.94
C GLU A 12 35.97 -12.26 8.54
N ARG A 13 35.09 -12.53 9.51
CA ARG A 13 33.64 -12.65 9.28
C ARG A 13 32.99 -11.33 8.85
N GLU A 14 33.51 -10.21 9.36
CA GLU A 14 33.02 -8.88 9.03
C GLU A 14 33.51 -8.41 7.65
N GLU A 15 34.76 -8.71 7.30
CA GLU A 15 35.31 -8.49 5.95
C GLU A 15 34.54 -9.30 4.92
N PHE A 16 34.30 -10.59 5.17
CA PHE A 16 33.49 -11.42 4.29
C PHE A 16 32.07 -10.86 4.13
N ARG A 17 31.45 -10.35 5.21
CA ARG A 17 30.13 -9.69 5.11
C ARG A 17 30.17 -8.49 4.16
N LYS A 18 31.19 -7.62 4.29
CA LYS A 18 31.37 -6.45 3.42
C LYS A 18 31.69 -6.82 1.97
N GLU A 19 32.42 -7.90 1.75
CA GLU A 19 32.69 -8.44 0.41
C GLU A 19 31.36 -8.82 -0.29
N LEU A 20 30.47 -9.52 0.42
CA LEU A 20 29.16 -9.92 -0.10
C LEU A 20 28.28 -8.72 -0.52
N GLU A 21 28.37 -7.60 0.21
CA GLU A 21 27.61 -6.38 -0.09
C GLU A 21 27.94 -5.83 -1.49
N GLN A 22 29.17 -5.99 -1.97
CA GLN A 22 29.58 -5.56 -3.33
C GLN A 22 28.78 -6.26 -4.43
N TRP A 23 28.18 -7.42 -4.13
CA TRP A 23 27.43 -8.26 -5.06
C TRP A 23 25.94 -8.32 -4.70
N ASN A 24 25.46 -7.45 -3.81
CA ASN A 24 24.09 -7.48 -3.24
C ASN A 24 23.74 -8.83 -2.59
N MET A 25 24.73 -9.51 -1.99
CA MET A 25 24.55 -10.76 -1.26
C MET A 25 24.53 -10.50 0.25
N GLY A 26 23.79 -11.33 1.00
CA GLY A 26 23.66 -11.21 2.45
C GLY A 26 23.68 -12.58 3.13
N PRO A 27 24.37 -12.72 4.28
CA PRO A 27 24.45 -13.98 4.99
C PRO A 27 23.15 -14.33 5.73
N LEU A 28 22.40 -15.31 5.24
CA LEU A 28 21.12 -15.75 5.83
C LEU A 28 21.24 -16.09 7.33
N TRP A 29 22.34 -16.70 7.78
CA TRP A 29 22.50 -17.11 9.18
C TRP A 29 22.52 -15.93 10.17
N LEU A 30 22.75 -14.69 9.72
CA LEU A 30 22.62 -13.49 10.57
C LEU A 30 21.17 -13.07 10.80
N VAL A 31 20.26 -13.45 9.90
CA VAL A 31 18.85 -13.03 9.91
C VAL A 31 17.88 -14.22 9.89
N TYR A 32 18.37 -15.45 9.96
CA TYR A 32 17.57 -16.66 9.76
C TYR A 32 16.31 -16.69 10.63
N ARG A 33 16.46 -16.34 11.92
CA ARG A 33 15.35 -16.35 12.88
C ARG A 33 14.37 -15.19 12.72
N SER A 34 14.77 -14.10 12.08
CA SER A 34 13.87 -12.97 11.79
C SER A 34 13.13 -13.14 10.47
N VAL A 35 13.68 -13.90 9.52
CA VAL A 35 13.06 -14.15 8.21
C VAL A 35 12.16 -15.39 8.23
N LEU A 36 12.55 -16.46 8.92
CA LEU A 36 11.78 -17.70 9.04
C LEU A 36 11.15 -17.80 10.43
N THR A 37 10.00 -17.15 10.59
CA THR A 37 9.23 -17.16 11.84
C THR A 37 8.25 -18.34 11.88
N ARG A 38 7.94 -18.82 13.10
CA ARG A 38 6.94 -19.89 13.30
C ARG A 38 5.52 -19.45 12.97
N GLU A 39 5.26 -18.16 13.19
CA GLU A 39 3.97 -17.52 12.93
C GLU A 39 4.20 -16.28 12.08
N PRO A 40 3.22 -15.87 11.25
CA PRO A 40 3.34 -14.66 10.45
C PRO A 40 3.57 -13.44 11.34
N HIS A 41 4.67 -12.74 11.10
CA HIS A 41 4.93 -11.45 11.73
C HIS A 41 4.46 -10.36 10.76
N GLN A 42 3.42 -9.62 11.12
CA GLN A 42 2.89 -8.51 10.32
C GLN A 42 3.30 -7.19 10.94
N ASN A 43 3.71 -6.23 10.11
CA ASN A 43 4.01 -4.88 10.58
C ASN A 43 2.72 -4.06 10.72
N GLU A 44 1.76 -4.31 9.83
CA GLU A 44 0.46 -3.66 9.83
C GLU A 44 -0.32 -3.95 11.13
N ILE A 45 -0.89 -2.90 11.72
CA ILE A 45 -1.71 -3.01 12.93
C ILE A 45 -3.19 -2.78 12.60
N PRO A 46 -4.14 -3.35 13.38
CA PRO A 46 -5.55 -3.00 13.27
C PRO A 46 -5.73 -1.49 13.47
N TYR A 47 -6.42 -0.83 12.54
CA TYR A 47 -6.64 0.60 12.59
C TYR A 47 -8.01 0.99 12.07
N LEU A 48 -8.60 2.03 12.65
CA LEU A 48 -9.92 2.54 12.30
C LEU A 48 -9.83 3.95 11.72
N TRP A 49 -10.07 4.08 10.41
CA TRP A 49 -10.33 5.35 9.77
C TRP A 49 -11.80 5.73 9.91
N ARG A 50 -12.14 6.51 10.95
CA ARG A 50 -13.53 6.95 11.19
C ARG A 50 -14.00 7.86 10.06
N TRP A 51 -15.19 7.59 9.51
CA TRP A 51 -15.76 8.42 8.43
C TRP A 51 -15.92 9.90 8.83
N SER A 52 -16.27 10.17 10.09
CA SER A 52 -16.33 11.53 10.65
C SER A 52 -14.99 12.27 10.59
N VAL A 53 -13.87 11.54 10.55
CA VAL A 53 -12.53 12.11 10.34
C VAL A 53 -12.25 12.21 8.85
N VAL A 54 -12.47 11.15 8.06
CA VAL A 54 -12.12 11.11 6.63
C VAL A 54 -12.89 12.13 5.81
N ARG A 55 -14.22 12.18 5.96
CA ARG A 55 -15.13 12.95 5.10
C ARG A 55 -14.78 14.44 5.03
N PRO A 56 -14.56 15.18 6.14
CA PRO A 56 -14.20 16.60 6.06
C PRO A 56 -12.86 16.84 5.34
N ARG A 57 -11.86 15.95 5.49
CA ARG A 57 -10.59 16.09 4.74
C ARG A 57 -10.80 15.83 3.26
N LEU A 58 -11.63 14.85 2.93
CA LEU A 58 -11.94 14.51 1.56
C LEU A 58 -12.63 15.67 0.85
N LEU A 59 -13.63 16.29 1.48
CA LEU A 59 -14.28 17.50 0.95
C LEU A 59 -13.30 18.66 0.80
N ARG A 60 -12.47 18.92 1.82
CA ARG A 60 -11.43 19.96 1.75
C ARG A 60 -10.46 19.72 0.60
N SER A 61 -10.17 18.47 0.24
CA SER A 61 -9.31 18.18 -0.93
C SER A 61 -9.90 18.69 -2.24
N GLY A 62 -11.24 18.70 -2.38
CA GLY A 62 -11.92 19.23 -3.57
C GLY A 62 -11.87 20.75 -3.70
N GLU A 63 -11.62 21.47 -2.60
CA GLU A 63 -11.38 22.93 -2.60
C GLU A 63 -9.95 23.29 -3.01
N LEU A 64 -9.01 22.37 -2.83
CA LEU A 64 -7.57 22.62 -2.97
C LEU A 64 -6.97 22.04 -4.24
N ILE A 65 -7.48 20.89 -4.71
CA ILE A 65 -6.89 20.12 -5.80
C ILE A 65 -7.95 19.82 -6.83
N THR A 66 -7.71 20.22 -8.08
CA THR A 66 -8.64 19.95 -9.17
C THR A 66 -8.59 18.47 -9.60
N ALA A 67 -9.67 17.95 -10.18
CA ALA A 67 -9.65 16.60 -10.76
C ALA A 67 -8.73 16.47 -11.98
N ALA A 68 -8.33 17.57 -12.62
CA ALA A 68 -7.37 17.54 -13.72
C ALA A 68 -5.92 17.40 -13.22
N GLU A 69 -5.61 18.05 -12.10
CA GLU A 69 -4.31 17.95 -11.43
C GLU A 69 -4.11 16.57 -10.79
N ALA A 70 -5.15 16.04 -10.14
CA ALA A 70 -5.12 14.72 -9.55
C ALA A 70 -5.67 13.68 -10.55
N GLU A 71 -4.82 12.80 -11.10
CA GLU A 71 -5.30 11.69 -11.95
C GLU A 71 -6.51 10.95 -11.33
N ARG A 72 -6.44 10.70 -10.02
CA ARG A 72 -7.59 10.43 -9.16
C ARG A 72 -7.42 11.18 -7.84
N ARG A 73 -8.36 12.07 -7.50
CA ARG A 73 -8.36 12.75 -6.20
C ARG A 73 -8.83 11.80 -5.10
N VAL A 74 -7.86 11.17 -4.44
CA VAL A 74 -8.07 10.17 -3.40
C VAL A 74 -7.28 10.48 -2.13
N LEU A 75 -7.83 10.11 -0.98
CA LEU A 75 -7.11 10.03 0.28
C LEU A 75 -6.81 8.57 0.60
N MET A 76 -5.52 8.22 0.57
CA MET A 76 -5.05 6.86 0.82
C MET A 76 -5.18 6.50 2.30
N PHE A 77 -5.60 5.28 2.59
CA PHE A 77 -5.57 4.71 3.93
C PHE A 77 -4.23 4.02 4.16
N LEU A 78 -3.34 4.69 4.88
CA LEU A 78 -1.99 4.22 5.18
C LEU A 78 -1.96 3.57 6.56
N ASN A 79 -1.58 2.30 6.63
CA ASN A 79 -1.51 1.59 7.90
C ASN A 79 -0.38 2.16 8.79
N PRO A 80 -0.65 2.61 10.02
CA PRO A 80 0.38 3.20 10.89
C PRO A 80 1.45 2.19 11.33
N GLY A 81 1.16 0.89 11.30
CA GLY A 81 2.13 -0.16 11.57
C GLY A 81 3.16 -0.35 10.46
N ASN A 82 2.91 0.19 9.25
CA ASN A 82 3.81 0.07 8.11
C ASN A 82 3.84 1.36 7.27
N ALA A 83 4.36 2.44 7.85
CA ALA A 83 4.42 3.77 7.21
C ALA A 83 5.27 3.81 5.92
N ALA A 84 6.17 2.86 5.73
CA ALA A 84 6.99 2.76 4.52
C ALA A 84 6.20 2.25 3.29
N ARG A 85 4.98 1.75 3.49
CA ARG A 85 4.17 1.12 2.44
C ARG A 85 2.94 1.94 2.11
N ILE A 86 2.64 2.02 0.80
CA ILE A 86 1.38 2.55 0.30
C ILE A 86 0.34 1.42 0.34
N GLY A 87 -0.54 1.43 1.36
CA GLY A 87 -1.62 0.45 1.48
C GLY A 87 -2.28 0.43 2.86
N ALA A 88 -3.52 -0.08 2.90
CA ALA A 88 -4.26 -0.27 4.14
C ALA A 88 -3.82 -1.57 4.85
N THR A 89 -3.37 -2.56 4.07
CA THR A 89 -2.78 -3.81 4.54
C THR A 89 -1.56 -4.18 3.69
N ALA A 90 -0.93 -5.32 4.00
CA ALA A 90 0.18 -5.87 3.21
C ALA A 90 -0.21 -6.29 1.78
N THR A 91 -1.51 -6.38 1.44
CA THR A 91 -1.96 -6.87 0.12
C THR A 91 -3.06 -6.02 -0.49
N LEU A 92 -3.70 -5.14 0.29
CA LEU A 92 -4.81 -4.30 -0.17
C LEU A 92 -4.47 -2.82 -0.06
N TYR A 93 -4.65 -2.13 -1.18
CA TYR A 93 -4.76 -0.68 -1.23
C TYR A 93 -6.22 -0.28 -1.02
N ALA A 94 -6.46 0.74 -0.19
CA ALA A 94 -7.78 1.33 -0.04
C ALA A 94 -7.64 2.85 0.07
N ALA A 95 -8.63 3.57 -0.47
CA ALA A 95 -8.66 5.02 -0.44
C ALA A 95 -10.11 5.52 -0.56
N ALA A 96 -10.36 6.73 -0.05
CA ALA A 96 -11.62 7.43 -0.30
C ALA A 96 -11.44 8.38 -1.49
N GLN A 97 -12.33 8.31 -2.47
CA GLN A 97 -12.32 9.15 -3.67
C GLN A 97 -13.44 10.19 -3.62
N LEU A 98 -13.17 11.42 -4.10
CA LEU A 98 -14.19 12.46 -4.30
C LEU A 98 -14.26 12.87 -5.77
N ILE A 99 -15.47 12.81 -6.32
CA ILE A 99 -15.81 13.34 -7.65
C ILE A 99 -16.91 14.38 -7.45
N LEU A 100 -16.64 15.62 -7.82
CA LEU A 100 -17.58 16.74 -7.73
C LEU A 100 -18.41 16.86 -9.02
N PRO A 101 -19.55 17.59 -9.00
CA PRO A 101 -20.36 17.80 -10.19
C PRO A 101 -19.55 18.36 -11.36
N GLY A 102 -19.69 17.75 -12.53
CA GLY A 102 -18.98 18.14 -13.76
C GLY A 102 -17.56 17.60 -13.88
N GLU A 103 -17.01 16.97 -12.84
CA GLU A 103 -15.69 16.36 -12.93
C GLU A 103 -15.74 14.99 -13.61
N ALA A 104 -14.67 14.67 -14.34
CA ALA A 104 -14.45 13.36 -14.93
C ALA A 104 -13.01 12.92 -14.69
N ALA A 105 -12.82 11.65 -14.33
CA ALA A 105 -11.50 11.04 -14.25
C ALA A 105 -11.16 10.35 -15.59
N ARG A 106 -9.89 10.41 -16.00
CA ARG A 106 -9.44 9.80 -17.26
C ARG A 106 -9.51 8.27 -17.21
N ALA A 107 -9.93 7.67 -18.33
CA ALA A 107 -9.90 6.23 -18.51
C ALA A 107 -8.45 5.72 -18.58
N HIS A 108 -8.22 4.54 -18.01
CA HIS A 108 -6.95 3.80 -18.06
C HIS A 108 -7.20 2.32 -17.75
N ARG A 109 -6.17 1.50 -17.95
CA ARG A 109 -6.16 0.08 -17.60
C ARG A 109 -4.92 -0.26 -16.81
N HIS A 110 -5.02 -1.28 -15.96
CA HIS A 110 -3.92 -1.75 -15.14
C HIS A 110 -4.12 -3.23 -14.83
N SER A 111 -3.04 -3.94 -14.49
CA SER A 111 -3.13 -5.36 -14.08
C SER A 111 -3.77 -5.61 -12.71
N PRO A 112 -3.72 -4.69 -11.71
CA PRO A 112 -4.45 -4.90 -10.46
C PRO A 112 -5.97 -4.93 -10.66
N ALA A 113 -6.68 -5.73 -9.86
CA ALA A 113 -8.12 -5.63 -9.77
C ALA A 113 -8.53 -4.42 -8.90
N ALA A 114 -9.70 -3.84 -9.17
CA ALA A 114 -10.24 -2.74 -8.39
C ALA A 114 -11.77 -2.86 -8.25
N ILE A 115 -12.29 -2.44 -7.10
CA ILE A 115 -13.72 -2.33 -6.81
C ILE A 115 -14.03 -0.90 -6.35
N ARG A 116 -15.29 -0.47 -6.46
CA ARG A 116 -15.75 0.82 -5.91
C ARG A 116 -17.00 0.61 -5.09
N PHE A 117 -16.88 0.78 -3.78
CA PHE A 117 -18.03 0.80 -2.89
C PHE A 117 -18.48 2.24 -2.63
N ILE A 118 -19.77 2.52 -2.82
CA ILE A 118 -20.29 3.90 -2.75
C ILE A 118 -20.82 4.20 -1.35
N ILE A 119 -20.19 5.17 -0.69
CA ILE A 119 -20.58 5.62 0.65
C ILE A 119 -21.64 6.71 0.59
N GLU A 120 -21.45 7.72 -0.26
CA GLU A 120 -22.35 8.88 -0.37
C GLU A 120 -22.32 9.47 -1.79
N GLY A 121 -23.42 10.15 -2.17
CA GLY A 121 -23.53 10.87 -3.44
C GLY A 121 -24.60 10.31 -4.37
N SER A 122 -24.74 10.92 -5.54
CA SER A 122 -25.70 10.55 -6.57
C SER A 122 -25.25 11.03 -7.95
N GLY A 123 -25.70 10.35 -9.02
CA GLY A 123 -25.48 10.78 -10.40
C GLY A 123 -24.10 10.43 -10.98
N ALA A 124 -23.22 9.82 -10.19
CA ALA A 124 -21.95 9.31 -10.67
C ALA A 124 -22.14 8.02 -11.47
N TYR A 125 -21.23 7.80 -12.41
CA TYR A 125 -21.10 6.53 -13.13
C TYR A 125 -19.63 6.21 -13.32
N THR A 126 -19.32 4.95 -13.56
CA THR A 126 -18.03 4.51 -14.08
C THR A 126 -18.19 3.91 -15.47
N CYS A 127 -17.13 3.96 -16.27
CA CYS A 127 -17.09 3.35 -17.59
C CYS A 127 -16.10 2.20 -17.56
N VAL A 128 -16.56 0.98 -17.87
CA VAL A 128 -15.73 -0.24 -17.90
C VAL A 128 -15.93 -0.87 -19.27
N GLU A 129 -14.85 -0.96 -20.07
CA GLU A 129 -14.90 -1.49 -21.44
C GLU A 129 -15.96 -0.80 -22.33
N GLY A 130 -16.19 0.50 -22.12
CA GLY A 130 -17.19 1.28 -22.86
C GLY A 130 -18.59 1.27 -22.25
N GLU A 131 -18.85 0.38 -21.28
CA GLU A 131 -20.16 0.27 -20.64
C GLU A 131 -20.32 1.24 -19.47
N LYS A 132 -21.44 1.98 -19.48
CA LYS A 132 -21.78 2.96 -18.46
C LYS A 132 -22.51 2.30 -17.29
N ILE A 133 -21.88 2.31 -16.12
CA ILE A 133 -22.42 1.72 -14.88
C ILE A 133 -22.68 2.84 -13.88
N TYR A 134 -23.95 3.10 -13.56
CA TYR A 134 -24.33 4.08 -12.54
C TYR A 134 -24.01 3.57 -11.14
N MET A 135 -23.70 4.49 -10.23
CA MET A 135 -23.21 4.19 -8.89
C MET A 135 -24.06 4.93 -7.86
N ALA A 136 -24.80 4.20 -7.02
CA ALA A 136 -25.62 4.72 -5.93
C ALA A 136 -25.08 4.25 -4.55
N PRO A 137 -25.39 4.96 -3.45
CA PRO A 137 -24.95 4.56 -2.12
C PRO A 137 -25.34 3.12 -1.78
N GLY A 138 -24.35 2.32 -1.35
CA GLY A 138 -24.50 0.89 -1.07
C GLY A 138 -24.12 -0.05 -2.23
N ASP A 139 -23.94 0.46 -3.45
CA ASP A 139 -23.50 -0.33 -4.60
C ASP A 139 -22.00 -0.72 -4.51
N LEU A 140 -21.66 -1.85 -5.13
CA LEU A 140 -20.31 -2.40 -5.28
C LEU A 140 -19.98 -2.70 -6.76
#